data_AF-X0D346-F1
#
_entry.id   AF-X0D346-F1
#
_cell.length_a   1.000
_cell.length_b   1.000
_cell.length_c   1.000
_cell.angle_alpha   90.00
_cell.angle_beta   90.00
_cell.angle_gamma   90.00
#
_symmetry.space_group_name_H-M   'P 1'
#
loop_
_entity.id
_entity.type
_entity.pdbx_description
1 polymer ?
#
loop_
_entity_poly.entity_id
_entity_poly.type
_entity_poly.pdbx_seq_one_letter_code
_entity_poly.pdbx_strand_id
1 'polypeptide(L)'
;MDAALHQLVAFRYKWITTENPETWRFEYLSLLLEADRVLEKRRSLQPDQESILRGEDRKLFQTLVDYQKLEKSLTVKLSVKTGWRPSNTEAAVIHADICQRCNRRRSVTVMTSYRICRYCSAGRNPTDAPEDHDDSTPVLWTECGPCQAQYVVDDDDKEKPPECFYCEGGSAAPTVQCSECLSRIIWPKEIDLKDVDPSNFQCCACVLGVSTIKNRETTVGDLVKHNISSFLRNDDNVIKTPLQGESLFHITRDCDLAHFSSKVEVMPDSNSPLELDGKFIRNQTELKMKLRDIILPQEIKNCAHCLEENSSLQSVCTDTTCVTVMCTDCANELYGESGGRNPQCVFCGSPVSKIRLPMSPVYKL
;
A
#
# COMPACT_ATOMS: atom_id res chain seq x y z
N MET A 1 7.43 -39.03 -18.35
CA MET A 1 6.62 -38.03 -17.60
C MET A 1 5.99 -38.61 -16.35
N ASP A 2 5.50 -39.86 -16.37
CA ASP A 2 4.75 -40.47 -15.26
C ASP A 2 5.53 -40.66 -13.94
N ALA A 3 6.80 -41.06 -13.99
CA ALA A 3 7.57 -41.38 -12.77
C ALA A 3 7.85 -40.16 -11.88
N ALA A 4 8.13 -39.00 -12.48
CA ALA A 4 8.39 -37.76 -11.73
C ALA A 4 7.12 -37.25 -11.05
N LEU A 5 5.98 -37.31 -11.76
CA LEU A 5 4.67 -36.95 -11.19
C LEU A 5 4.28 -37.89 -10.05
N HIS A 6 4.44 -39.20 -10.24
CA HIS A 6 4.22 -40.18 -9.17
C HIS A 6 5.08 -39.91 -7.94
N GLN A 7 6.33 -39.50 -8.10
CA GLN A 7 7.20 -39.13 -6.98
C GLN A 7 6.72 -37.85 -6.28
N LEU A 8 6.33 -36.82 -7.03
CA LEU A 8 5.78 -35.58 -6.44
C LEU A 8 4.51 -35.84 -5.63
N VAL A 9 3.60 -36.68 -6.15
CA VAL A 9 2.40 -37.11 -5.43
C VAL A 9 2.74 -37.96 -4.21
N ALA A 10 3.71 -38.86 -4.30
CA ALA A 10 4.18 -39.65 -3.16
C ALA A 10 4.79 -38.79 -2.04
N PHE A 11 5.31 -37.60 -2.39
CA PHE A 11 5.84 -36.61 -1.43
C PHE A 11 4.78 -35.71 -0.78
N ARG A 12 3.50 -35.86 -1.14
CA ARG A 12 2.38 -35.06 -0.62
C ARG A 12 2.35 -34.90 0.90
N TYR A 13 2.79 -35.91 1.65
CA TYR A 13 2.81 -35.92 3.12
C TYR A 13 4.17 -35.59 3.73
N LYS A 14 5.16 -35.19 2.91
CA LYS A 14 6.56 -35.04 3.30
C LYS A 14 7.15 -33.65 3.00
N TRP A 15 6.36 -32.74 2.42
CA TRP A 15 6.84 -31.40 2.05
C TRP A 15 7.19 -30.52 3.26
N ILE A 16 6.44 -30.67 4.36
CA ILE A 16 6.72 -29.94 5.60
C ILE A 16 7.78 -30.73 6.40
N THR A 17 9.00 -30.20 6.41
CA THR A 17 10.12 -30.75 7.19
C THR A 17 10.89 -29.64 7.87
N THR A 18 11.28 -29.83 9.13
CA THR A 18 12.12 -28.89 9.88
C THR A 18 13.62 -29.11 9.65
N GLU A 19 13.99 -30.16 8.93
CA GLU A 19 15.39 -30.61 8.80
C GLU A 19 16.13 -29.92 7.66
N ASN A 20 15.43 -29.43 6.64
CA ASN A 20 16.03 -28.83 5.45
C ASN A 20 15.59 -27.38 5.27
N PRO A 21 16.47 -26.39 5.49
CA PRO A 21 16.16 -24.98 5.24
C PRO A 21 15.77 -24.67 3.79
N GLU A 22 16.27 -25.43 2.81
CA GLU A 22 16.01 -25.19 1.38
C GLU A 22 14.53 -25.39 1.03
N THR A 23 13.80 -26.27 1.72
CA THR A 23 12.38 -26.51 1.45
C THR A 23 11.50 -25.30 1.77
N TRP A 24 12.01 -24.35 2.57
CA TRP A 24 11.29 -23.16 3.00
C TRP A 24 11.63 -21.92 2.20
N ARG A 25 12.51 -22.01 1.22
CA ARG A 25 12.85 -20.86 0.38
C ARG A 25 11.68 -20.45 -0.50
N PHE A 26 11.58 -19.14 -0.73
CA PHE A 26 10.59 -18.52 -1.60
C PHE A 26 10.43 -19.25 -2.94
N GLU A 27 11.55 -19.51 -3.61
CA GLU A 27 11.57 -20.04 -4.97
C GLU A 27 10.99 -21.46 -5.01
N TYR A 28 11.31 -22.28 -4.01
CA TYR A 28 10.82 -23.66 -3.91
C TYR A 28 9.33 -23.71 -3.56
N LEU A 29 8.87 -22.92 -2.58
CA LEU A 29 7.45 -22.86 -2.22
C LEU A 29 6.60 -22.34 -3.39
N SER A 30 7.08 -21.30 -4.08
CA SER A 30 6.41 -20.75 -5.26
C SER A 30 6.33 -21.78 -6.39
N LEU A 31 7.41 -22.53 -6.63
CA LEU A 31 7.44 -23.61 -7.62
C LEU A 31 6.45 -24.73 -7.29
N LEU A 32 6.38 -25.15 -6.03
CA LEU A 32 5.44 -26.20 -5.59
C LEU A 32 3.98 -25.76 -5.76
N LEU A 33 3.66 -24.50 -5.41
CA LEU A 33 2.33 -23.94 -5.61
C LEU A 33 1.95 -23.87 -7.10
N GLU A 34 2.89 -23.47 -7.96
CA GLU A 34 2.62 -23.40 -9.41
C GLU A 34 2.47 -24.80 -10.01
N ALA A 35 3.31 -25.76 -9.63
CA ALA A 35 3.18 -27.15 -10.05
C ALA A 35 1.82 -27.76 -9.63
N ASP A 36 1.40 -27.50 -8.39
CA ASP A 36 0.10 -27.94 -7.88
C ASP A 36 -1.06 -27.27 -8.64
N ARG A 37 -0.97 -25.97 -8.95
CA ARG A 37 -1.95 -25.24 -9.78
C ARG A 37 -2.05 -25.81 -11.20
N VAL A 38 -0.93 -26.14 -11.83
CA VAL A 38 -0.90 -26.76 -13.16
C VAL A 38 -1.62 -28.11 -13.15
N LEU A 39 -1.41 -28.92 -12.12
CA LEU A 39 -2.10 -30.21 -11.99
C LEU A 39 -3.58 -30.03 -11.68
N GLU A 40 -3.98 -29.06 -10.85
CA GLU A 40 -5.41 -28.75 -10.64
C GLU A 40 -6.10 -28.34 -11.95
N LYS A 41 -5.43 -27.53 -12.79
CA LYS A 41 -5.96 -27.22 -14.14
C LYS A 41 -6.10 -28.49 -14.99
N ARG A 42 -5.14 -29.41 -14.94
CA ARG A 42 -5.26 -30.71 -15.64
C ARG A 42 -6.35 -31.60 -15.04
N ARG A 43 -6.55 -31.59 -13.72
CA ARG A 43 -7.63 -32.33 -13.04
C ARG A 43 -9.01 -31.89 -13.50
N SER A 44 -9.18 -30.60 -13.78
CA SER A 44 -10.44 -30.10 -14.35
C SER A 44 -10.75 -30.74 -15.73
N LEU A 45 -9.75 -31.26 -16.42
CA LEU A 45 -9.86 -32.02 -17.67
C LEU A 45 -9.82 -33.55 -17.45
N GLN A 46 -9.19 -34.03 -16.36
CA GLN A 46 -8.98 -35.44 -16.00
C GLN A 46 -9.13 -35.67 -14.48
N PRO A 47 -10.34 -36.03 -13.98
CA PRO A 47 -10.68 -35.98 -12.55
C PRO A 47 -9.92 -36.96 -11.64
N ASP A 48 -9.22 -37.93 -12.19
CA ASP A 48 -8.56 -39.05 -11.52
C ASP A 48 -7.15 -38.72 -11.00
N GLN A 49 -6.57 -37.58 -11.35
CA GLN A 49 -5.25 -37.20 -10.84
C GLN A 49 -5.31 -36.69 -9.39
N GLU A 50 -4.33 -37.07 -8.58
CA GLU A 50 -4.15 -36.55 -7.21
C GLU A 50 -3.37 -35.22 -7.21
N SER A 51 -3.62 -34.36 -6.22
CA SER A 51 -2.87 -33.11 -6.01
C SER A 51 -1.52 -33.37 -5.34
N ILE A 52 -0.52 -32.52 -5.63
CA ILE A 52 0.81 -32.61 -5.00
C ILE A 52 0.74 -32.11 -3.56
N LEU A 53 -0.09 -31.11 -3.29
CA LEU A 53 -0.25 -30.51 -1.97
C LEU A 53 -1.57 -30.91 -1.32
N ARG A 54 -1.57 -31.03 0.00
CA ARG A 54 -2.83 -31.05 0.77
C ARG A 54 -3.41 -29.64 0.80
N GLY A 55 -4.72 -29.54 1.03
CA GLY A 55 -5.39 -28.23 1.09
C GLY A 55 -4.81 -27.31 2.17
N GLU A 56 -4.42 -27.88 3.32
CA GLU A 56 -3.78 -27.15 4.42
C GLU A 56 -2.36 -26.70 4.06
N ASP A 57 -1.54 -27.59 3.49
CA ASP A 57 -0.17 -27.28 3.06
C ASP A 57 -0.17 -26.20 1.98
N ARG A 58 -1.12 -26.27 1.03
CA ARG A 58 -1.32 -25.26 -0.01
C ARG A 58 -1.61 -23.90 0.61
N LYS A 59 -2.51 -23.83 1.60
CA LYS A 59 -2.81 -22.57 2.30
C LYS A 59 -1.58 -22.04 3.03
N LEU A 60 -0.88 -22.89 3.79
CA LEU A 60 0.34 -22.52 4.50
C LEU A 60 1.39 -21.94 3.55
N PHE A 61 1.70 -22.66 2.46
CA PHE A 61 2.70 -22.24 1.49
C PHE A 61 2.29 -20.94 0.79
N GLN A 62 1.01 -20.81 0.44
CA GLN A 62 0.49 -19.58 -0.16
C GLN A 62 0.65 -18.39 0.80
N THR A 63 0.28 -18.53 2.08
CA THR A 63 0.44 -17.47 3.08
C THR A 63 1.90 -17.06 3.25
N LEU A 64 2.84 -18.02 3.28
CA LEU A 64 4.28 -17.74 3.40
C LEU A 64 4.84 -17.03 2.15
N VAL A 65 4.45 -17.48 0.96
CA VAL A 65 4.84 -16.85 -0.31
C VAL A 65 4.30 -15.43 -0.39
N ASP A 66 3.03 -15.21 -0.04
CA ASP A 66 2.40 -13.89 -0.05
C ASP A 66 3.04 -12.95 0.98
N TYR A 67 3.40 -13.46 2.16
CA TYR A 67 4.14 -12.68 3.17
C TYR A 67 5.49 -12.22 2.61
N GLN A 68 6.22 -13.11 1.95
CA GLN A 68 7.52 -12.76 1.39
C GLN A 68 7.42 -11.83 0.18
N LYS A 69 6.34 -11.90 -0.61
CA LYS A 69 6.05 -10.91 -1.66
C LYS A 69 5.78 -9.53 -1.08
N LEU A 70 4.99 -9.44 -0.01
CA LEU A 70 4.80 -8.18 0.71
C LEU A 70 6.14 -7.60 1.16
N GLU A 71 7.00 -8.41 1.77
CA GLU A 71 8.32 -7.97 2.23
C GLU A 71 9.24 -7.52 1.08
N LYS A 72 9.29 -8.28 -0.02
CA LYS A 72 10.05 -7.90 -1.23
C LYS A 72 9.51 -6.63 -1.88
N SER A 73 8.21 -6.34 -1.74
CA SER A 73 7.58 -5.16 -2.33
C SER A 73 7.82 -3.86 -1.56
N LEU A 74 8.39 -3.90 -0.34
CA LEU A 74 8.51 -2.72 0.53
C LEU A 74 9.26 -1.54 -0.10
N THR A 75 10.18 -1.81 -1.04
CA THR A 75 10.94 -0.76 -1.75
C THR A 75 10.26 -0.23 -3.00
N VAL A 76 9.15 -0.84 -3.43
CA VAL A 76 8.42 -0.44 -4.64
C VAL A 76 7.81 0.95 -4.44
N LYS A 77 8.10 1.84 -5.40
CA LYS A 77 7.60 3.21 -5.40
C LYS A 77 6.16 3.30 -5.90
N LEU A 78 5.40 4.19 -5.27
CA LEU A 78 3.99 4.45 -5.55
C LEU A 78 3.74 5.96 -5.56
N SER A 79 2.71 6.36 -6.28
CA SER A 79 2.19 7.73 -6.24
C SER A 79 0.84 7.72 -5.54
N VAL A 80 0.72 8.53 -4.49
CA VAL A 80 -0.50 8.67 -3.68
C VAL A 80 -0.99 10.10 -3.73
N LYS A 81 -2.30 10.28 -3.56
CA LYS A 81 -2.93 11.60 -3.47
C LYS A 81 -3.27 11.89 -2.02
N THR A 82 -2.73 12.96 -1.46
CA THR A 82 -3.05 13.41 -0.09
C THR A 82 -3.52 14.86 -0.09
N GLY A 83 -4.18 15.27 0.99
CA GLY A 83 -4.39 16.68 1.27
C GLY A 83 -3.07 17.44 1.37
N TRP A 84 -3.06 18.67 0.88
CA TRP A 84 -1.92 19.57 0.95
C TRP A 84 -1.60 19.97 2.40
N ARG A 85 -0.36 20.38 2.62
CA ARG A 85 0.11 20.96 3.88
C ARG A 85 0.46 22.42 3.62
N PRO A 86 -0.31 23.39 4.14
CA PRO A 86 0.05 24.78 4.01
C PRO A 86 1.34 25.04 4.79
N SER A 87 2.24 25.82 4.21
CA SER A 87 3.50 26.24 4.82
C SER A 87 3.58 27.75 4.70
N ASN A 88 2.90 28.45 5.61
CA ASN A 88 2.71 29.91 5.55
C ASN A 88 2.13 30.34 4.20
N THR A 89 1.05 29.68 3.79
CA THR A 89 0.38 30.00 2.53
C THR A 89 -0.69 31.04 2.78
N GLU A 90 -0.66 32.13 2.02
CA GLU A 90 -1.71 33.16 2.07
C GLU A 90 -3.00 32.63 1.44
N ALA A 91 -4.09 32.69 2.19
CA ALA A 91 -5.45 32.45 1.69
C ALA A 91 -6.44 33.25 2.55
N ALA A 92 -7.61 33.56 1.97
CA ALA A 92 -8.61 34.35 2.66
C ALA A 92 -9.19 33.64 3.91
N VAL A 93 -9.90 34.38 4.76
CA VAL A 93 -10.66 33.80 5.88
C VAL A 93 -12.14 33.77 5.54
N ILE A 94 -12.64 32.60 5.14
CA ILE A 94 -14.07 32.45 4.78
C ILE A 94 -14.95 32.24 6.03
N HIS A 95 -14.36 31.75 7.13
CA HIS A 95 -15.09 31.49 8.37
C HIS A 95 -14.47 32.25 9.53
N ALA A 96 -15.22 33.21 10.07
CA ALA A 96 -14.81 34.06 11.18
C ALA A 96 -15.95 34.29 12.17
N ASP A 97 -15.59 34.46 13.45
CA ASP A 97 -16.50 34.79 14.55
C ASP A 97 -15.99 36.03 15.31
N ILE A 98 -16.82 36.63 16.15
CA ILE A 98 -16.47 37.83 16.93
C ILE A 98 -15.80 37.40 18.24
N CYS A 99 -14.60 37.91 18.51
CA CYS A 99 -13.91 37.72 19.77
C CYS A 99 -14.62 38.45 20.92
N GLN A 100 -14.98 37.72 21.98
CA GLN A 100 -15.67 38.30 23.15
C GLN A 100 -14.85 39.34 23.93
N ARG A 101 -13.51 39.38 23.74
CA ARG A 101 -12.62 40.27 24.48
C ARG A 101 -12.24 41.54 23.72
N CYS A 102 -11.81 41.44 22.45
CA CYS A 102 -11.45 42.62 21.65
C CYS A 102 -12.55 43.09 20.70
N ASN A 103 -13.67 42.38 20.60
CA ASN A 103 -14.78 42.68 19.70
C ASN A 103 -14.38 42.77 18.20
N ARG A 104 -13.28 42.10 17.82
CA ARG A 104 -12.82 41.98 16.44
C ARG A 104 -13.30 40.68 15.81
N ARG A 105 -13.59 40.70 14.51
CA ARG A 105 -13.88 39.50 13.70
C ARG A 105 -12.58 38.76 13.43
N ARG A 106 -12.53 37.47 13.77
CA ARG A 106 -11.32 36.63 13.73
C ARG A 106 -11.63 35.28 13.11
N SER A 107 -10.64 34.70 12.43
CA SER A 107 -10.77 33.33 11.91
C SER A 107 -11.21 32.38 13.03
N VAL A 108 -12.21 31.54 12.76
CA VAL A 108 -12.68 30.51 13.69
C VAL A 108 -11.53 29.60 14.17
N THR A 109 -10.53 29.40 13.32
CA THR A 109 -9.39 28.50 13.58
C THR A 109 -8.44 29.00 14.67
N VAL A 110 -8.46 30.30 15.01
CA VAL A 110 -7.64 30.90 16.09
C VAL A 110 -8.45 31.20 17.35
N MET A 111 -9.70 30.76 17.39
CA MET A 111 -10.59 30.94 18.53
C MET A 111 -10.37 29.82 19.56
N THR A 112 -10.36 30.22 20.82
CA THR A 112 -10.35 29.32 21.98
C THR A 112 -11.76 28.81 22.28
N SER A 113 -11.86 27.87 23.22
CA SER A 113 -13.14 27.35 23.71
C SER A 113 -14.01 28.40 24.42
N TYR A 114 -13.45 29.56 24.77
CA TYR A 114 -14.19 30.65 25.42
C TYR A 114 -14.67 31.71 24.43
N ARG A 115 -14.64 31.43 23.11
CA ARG A 115 -14.91 32.44 22.06
C ARG A 115 -14.02 33.68 22.18
N ILE A 116 -12.80 33.49 22.64
CA ILE A 116 -11.75 34.51 22.71
C ILE A 116 -10.68 34.14 21.69
N CYS A 117 -10.18 35.10 20.92
CA CYS A 117 -9.10 34.85 19.96
C CYS A 117 -7.76 34.61 20.66
N ARG A 118 -6.85 33.89 19.99
CA ARG A 118 -5.53 33.56 20.53
C ARG A 118 -4.75 34.78 21.04
N TYR A 119 -4.71 35.86 20.26
CA TYR A 119 -4.07 37.12 20.64
C TYR A 119 -4.52 37.59 22.04
N CYS A 120 -5.83 37.62 22.26
CA CYS A 120 -6.44 38.02 23.53
C CYS A 120 -6.22 36.98 24.65
N SER A 121 -6.17 35.70 24.32
CA SER A 121 -5.90 34.62 25.28
C SER A 121 -4.45 34.65 25.78
N ALA A 122 -3.51 35.13 24.97
CA ALA A 122 -2.11 35.30 25.34
C ALA A 122 -1.85 36.49 26.29
N GLY A 123 -2.91 37.15 26.78
CA GLY A 123 -2.80 38.29 27.71
C GLY A 123 -2.42 39.61 27.05
N ARG A 124 -2.40 39.68 25.71
CA ARG A 124 -2.10 40.91 24.97
C ARG A 124 -3.24 41.93 25.08
N ASN A 125 -2.92 43.21 24.88
CA ASN A 125 -3.86 44.31 25.06
C ASN A 125 -4.95 44.29 23.95
N PRO A 126 -6.25 44.18 24.29
CA PRO A 126 -7.33 44.07 23.31
C PRO A 126 -7.43 45.23 22.32
N THR A 127 -6.97 46.43 22.69
CA THR A 127 -6.99 47.62 21.80
C THR A 127 -5.99 47.50 20.66
N ASP A 128 -4.94 46.71 20.85
CA ASP A 128 -3.82 46.55 19.92
C ASP A 128 -3.99 45.26 19.08
N ALA A 129 -5.15 44.62 19.20
CA ALA A 129 -5.48 43.44 18.44
C ALA A 129 -5.55 43.80 16.93
N PRO A 130 -5.06 42.91 16.03
CA PRO A 130 -5.07 43.12 14.57
C PRO A 130 -6.43 43.56 13.98
N GLU A 131 -6.43 44.06 12.77
CA GLU A 131 -7.69 44.40 12.07
C GLU A 131 -8.57 43.17 11.83
N ASP A 132 -9.85 43.39 11.54
CA ASP A 132 -10.82 42.32 11.34
C ASP A 132 -10.42 41.40 10.18
N HIS A 133 -10.61 40.09 10.35
CA HIS A 133 -10.48 39.15 9.24
C HIS A 133 -11.78 39.18 8.44
N ASP A 134 -11.69 39.66 7.21
CA ASP A 134 -12.77 39.55 6.23
C ASP A 134 -12.47 38.48 5.17
N ASP A 135 -13.48 38.26 4.33
CA ASP A 135 -13.47 37.22 3.30
C ASP A 135 -12.47 37.54 2.16
N SER A 136 -11.80 38.70 2.21
CA SER A 136 -10.75 39.14 1.30
C SER A 136 -9.37 39.27 1.95
N THR A 137 -9.28 39.18 3.28
CA THR A 137 -8.05 39.39 4.03
C THR A 137 -7.09 38.21 3.82
N PRO A 138 -5.94 38.39 3.15
CA PRO A 138 -4.97 37.32 3.01
C PRO A 138 -4.34 37.07 4.38
N VAL A 139 -4.48 35.85 4.89
CA VAL A 139 -3.84 35.43 6.13
C VAL A 139 -3.01 34.19 5.90
N LEU A 140 -1.99 34.00 6.72
CA LEU A 140 -1.09 32.86 6.62
C LEU A 140 -1.73 31.62 7.25
N TRP A 141 -1.88 30.58 6.45
CA TRP A 141 -2.29 29.26 6.91
C TRP A 141 -1.08 28.38 7.17
N THR A 142 -1.18 27.57 8.23
CA THR A 142 -0.20 26.55 8.56
C THR A 142 -0.88 25.28 9.06
N GLU A 143 -0.10 24.24 9.32
CA GLU A 143 -0.55 22.97 9.89
C GLU A 143 0.13 22.71 11.23
N CYS A 144 -0.67 22.41 12.26
CA CYS A 144 -0.15 22.15 13.59
C CYS A 144 0.54 20.78 13.60
N GLY A 145 1.80 20.70 14.04
CA GLY A 145 2.55 19.43 14.07
C GLY A 145 1.83 18.30 14.82
N PRO A 146 1.42 18.50 16.09
CA PRO A 146 0.77 17.45 16.89
C PRO A 146 -0.58 16.96 16.37
N CYS A 147 -1.53 17.85 16.05
CA CYS A 147 -2.89 17.45 15.64
C CYS A 147 -3.09 17.41 14.12
N GLN A 148 -2.15 17.94 13.34
CA GLN A 148 -2.18 18.04 11.88
C GLN A 148 -3.40 18.75 11.30
N ALA A 149 -4.04 19.57 12.13
CA ALA A 149 -5.13 20.44 11.74
C ALA A 149 -4.58 21.80 11.28
N GLN A 150 -5.24 22.38 10.29
CA GLN A 150 -4.86 23.66 9.72
C GLN A 150 -5.53 24.81 10.47
N TYR A 151 -4.79 25.90 10.64
CA TYR A 151 -5.25 27.13 11.29
C TYR A 151 -4.48 28.32 10.74
N VAL A 152 -5.03 29.50 11.00
CA VAL A 152 -4.43 30.79 10.65
C VAL A 152 -3.39 31.19 11.69
N VAL A 153 -2.31 31.82 11.24
CA VAL A 153 -1.24 32.36 12.07
C VAL A 153 -1.31 33.89 11.99
N ASP A 154 -1.12 34.55 13.13
CA ASP A 154 -1.00 36.01 13.18
C ASP A 154 0.38 36.42 12.60
N ASP A 155 0.49 37.64 12.06
CA ASP A 155 1.71 38.11 11.37
C ASP A 155 2.99 38.04 12.22
N ASP A 156 2.86 38.26 13.53
CA ASP A 156 3.97 38.19 14.49
C ASP A 156 4.63 36.80 14.55
N ASP A 157 3.87 35.76 14.19
CA ASP A 157 4.25 34.35 14.37
C ASP A 157 4.60 33.66 13.04
N LYS A 158 4.70 34.42 11.94
CA LYS A 158 4.89 33.87 10.59
C LYS A 158 6.19 33.07 10.41
N GLU A 159 7.29 33.47 11.05
CA GLU A 159 8.59 32.83 10.86
C GLU A 159 8.68 31.48 11.60
N LYS A 160 7.99 31.38 12.73
CA LYS A 160 7.95 30.17 13.54
C LYS A 160 6.55 29.98 14.10
N PRO A 161 5.63 29.41 13.28
CA PRO A 161 4.26 29.21 13.71
C PRO A 161 4.20 28.37 14.99
N PRO A 162 3.59 28.87 16.08
CA PRO A 162 3.43 28.12 17.32
C PRO A 162 2.43 26.99 17.10
N GLU A 163 2.41 25.96 17.94
CA GLU A 163 1.33 24.95 17.92
C GLU A 163 -0.05 25.61 18.02
N CYS A 164 -1.13 24.95 17.58
CA CYS A 164 -2.47 25.50 17.77
C CYS A 164 -2.78 25.65 19.27
N PHE A 165 -3.68 26.58 19.62
CA PHE A 165 -4.05 26.87 21.02
C PHE A 165 -4.34 25.61 21.85
N TYR A 166 -5.05 24.66 21.25
CA TYR A 166 -5.44 23.42 21.93
C TYR A 166 -4.26 22.51 22.24
N CYS A 167 -3.36 22.32 21.27
CA CYS A 167 -2.16 21.49 21.46
C CYS A 167 -1.17 22.14 22.42
N GLU A 168 -0.99 23.47 22.35
CA GLU A 168 -0.17 24.21 23.30
C GLU A 168 -0.67 24.04 24.74
N GLY A 169 -1.99 24.02 24.93
CA GLY A 169 -2.63 23.75 26.22
C GLY A 169 -2.70 22.26 26.61
N GLY A 170 -2.13 21.35 25.82
CA GLY A 170 -2.19 19.89 26.07
C GLY A 170 -3.56 19.25 25.88
N SER A 171 -4.49 19.94 25.20
CA SER A 171 -5.87 19.49 24.97
C SER A 171 -6.08 18.94 23.56
N ALA A 172 -7.09 18.08 23.39
CA ALA A 172 -7.48 17.57 22.09
C ALA A 172 -8.05 18.70 21.23
N ALA A 173 -7.39 18.99 20.10
CA ALA A 173 -7.83 20.02 19.17
C ALA A 173 -9.16 19.63 18.51
N PRO A 174 -10.21 20.47 18.61
CA PRO A 174 -11.47 20.20 17.92
C PRO A 174 -11.30 20.52 16.43
N THR A 175 -11.73 19.60 15.56
CA THR A 175 -11.52 19.71 14.12
C THR A 175 -12.76 19.34 13.32
N VAL A 176 -12.95 20.00 12.19
CA VAL A 176 -13.84 19.59 11.10
C VAL A 176 -13.01 19.11 9.92
N GLN A 177 -13.46 18.08 9.21
CA GLN A 177 -12.75 17.54 8.06
C GLN A 177 -13.34 18.06 6.75
N CYS A 178 -12.49 18.53 5.85
CA CYS A 178 -12.90 18.89 4.50
C CYS A 178 -13.39 17.66 3.73
N SER A 179 -14.62 17.69 3.21
CA SER A 179 -15.20 16.68 2.33
C SER A 179 -14.43 16.54 1.02
N GLU A 180 -13.82 17.64 0.57
CA GLU A 180 -12.90 17.68 -0.57
C GLU A 180 -11.45 17.33 -0.18
N CYS A 181 -10.51 18.19 0.19
CA CYS A 181 -9.12 17.70 0.37
C CYS A 181 -8.82 16.74 1.54
N LEU A 182 -9.80 16.36 2.38
CA LEU A 182 -9.64 15.59 3.64
C LEU A 182 -8.72 16.24 4.69
N SER A 183 -8.34 17.50 4.51
CA SER A 183 -7.64 18.26 5.54
C SER A 183 -8.54 18.47 6.75
N ARG A 184 -7.96 18.31 7.94
CA ARG A 184 -8.56 18.72 9.21
C ARG A 184 -8.35 20.21 9.42
N ILE A 185 -9.39 20.94 9.78
CA ILE A 185 -9.36 22.37 10.08
C ILE A 185 -9.74 22.54 11.55
N ILE A 186 -9.01 23.37 12.30
CA ILE A 186 -9.38 23.69 13.68
C ILE A 186 -10.77 24.33 13.71
N TRP A 187 -11.66 23.78 14.50
CA TRP A 187 -13.02 24.28 14.65
C TRP A 187 -13.52 24.10 16.08
N PRO A 188 -13.49 25.17 16.91
CA PRO A 188 -13.99 25.13 18.29
C PRO A 188 -15.46 24.70 18.37
N LYS A 189 -15.80 23.88 19.36
CA LYS A 189 -17.16 23.32 19.50
C LYS A 189 -18.21 24.38 19.82
N GLU A 190 -17.77 25.46 20.45
CA GLU A 190 -18.60 26.58 20.90
C GLU A 190 -18.98 27.51 19.76
N ILE A 191 -18.35 27.33 18.59
CA ILE A 191 -18.67 28.03 17.36
C ILE A 191 -19.46 27.07 16.49
N ASP A 192 -20.78 27.22 16.51
CA ASP A 192 -21.65 26.44 15.64
C ASP A 192 -21.22 26.58 14.19
N LEU A 193 -21.17 25.45 13.48
CA LEU A 193 -21.23 25.40 12.02
C LEU A 193 -22.64 25.81 11.60
N LYS A 194 -22.98 27.09 11.77
CA LYS A 194 -24.27 27.62 11.33
C LYS A 194 -24.35 27.42 9.82
N ASP A 195 -25.42 26.75 9.39
CA ASP A 195 -25.76 26.53 7.98
C ASP A 195 -24.79 25.64 7.17
N VAL A 196 -23.84 24.94 7.81
CA VAL A 196 -22.92 24.01 7.14
C VAL A 196 -23.03 22.63 7.74
N ASP A 197 -23.52 21.68 6.93
CA ASP A 197 -23.46 20.25 7.25
C ASP A 197 -21.98 19.82 7.38
N PRO A 198 -21.53 19.34 8.55
CA PRO A 198 -20.15 18.92 8.76
C PRO A 198 -19.67 17.85 7.76
N SER A 199 -20.58 17.04 7.23
CA SER A 199 -20.24 16.01 6.24
C SER A 199 -19.92 16.58 4.86
N ASN A 200 -20.42 17.78 4.56
CA ASN A 200 -20.23 18.49 3.30
C ASN A 200 -19.29 19.70 3.41
N PHE A 201 -18.72 19.94 4.60
CA PHE A 201 -17.81 21.06 4.86
C PHE A 201 -16.65 21.09 3.85
N GLN A 202 -16.43 22.24 3.21
CA GLN A 202 -15.25 22.50 2.38
C GLN A 202 -14.32 23.48 3.10
N CYS A 203 -13.02 23.19 3.14
CA CYS A 203 -12.05 24.13 3.70
C CYS A 203 -11.90 25.35 2.78
N CYS A 204 -11.41 26.45 3.36
CA CYS A 204 -11.18 27.69 2.63
C CYS A 204 -10.41 27.50 1.31
N ALA A 205 -9.30 26.75 1.35
CA ALA A 205 -8.48 26.53 0.17
C ALA A 205 -9.24 25.79 -0.95
N CYS A 206 -10.12 24.83 -0.63
CA CYS A 206 -10.97 24.17 -1.62
C CYS A 206 -12.01 25.13 -2.20
N VAL A 207 -12.68 25.93 -1.35
CA VAL A 207 -13.67 26.92 -1.80
C VAL A 207 -13.05 27.96 -2.74
N LEU A 208 -11.80 28.38 -2.47
CA LEU A 208 -11.05 29.33 -3.30
C LEU A 208 -10.42 28.70 -4.55
N GLY A 209 -10.62 27.40 -4.80
CA GLY A 209 -10.04 26.70 -5.96
C GLY A 209 -8.52 26.53 -5.91
N VAL A 210 -7.91 26.63 -4.72
CA VAL A 210 -6.49 26.31 -4.54
C VAL A 210 -6.29 24.80 -4.77
N SER A 211 -5.19 24.43 -5.41
CA SER A 211 -4.83 23.02 -5.58
C SER A 211 -4.46 22.39 -4.22
N THR A 212 -5.46 21.77 -3.57
CA THR A 212 -5.37 21.19 -2.22
C THR A 212 -5.14 19.68 -2.21
N ILE A 213 -5.24 19.00 -3.35
CA ILE A 213 -4.90 17.58 -3.50
C ILE A 213 -3.56 17.50 -4.22
N LYS A 214 -2.55 16.91 -3.57
CA LYS A 214 -1.19 16.80 -4.10
C LYS A 214 -0.82 15.34 -4.34
N ASN A 215 -0.13 15.08 -5.44
CA ASN A 215 0.52 13.81 -5.67
C ASN A 215 1.82 13.77 -4.85
N ARG A 216 2.07 12.68 -4.13
CA ARG A 216 3.31 12.42 -3.40
C ARG A 216 3.85 11.05 -3.80
N GLU A 217 5.14 10.99 -4.09
CA GLU A 217 5.84 9.72 -4.24
C GLU A 217 6.09 9.14 -2.84
N THR A 218 5.90 7.84 -2.68
CA THR A 218 6.15 7.08 -1.46
C THR A 218 6.55 5.64 -1.81
N THR A 219 6.84 4.81 -0.81
CA THR A 219 7.11 3.38 -0.98
C THR A 219 6.01 2.54 -0.33
N VAL A 220 5.88 1.27 -0.73
CA VAL A 220 5.01 0.32 -0.02
C VAL A 220 5.42 0.25 1.46
N GLY A 221 6.72 0.24 1.76
CA GLY A 221 7.24 0.18 3.12
C GLY A 221 6.84 1.38 3.97
N ASP A 222 6.87 2.59 3.42
CA ASP A 222 6.40 3.78 4.14
C ASP A 222 4.90 3.74 4.40
N LEU A 223 4.09 3.21 3.47
CA LEU A 223 2.67 2.98 3.71
C LEU A 223 2.44 1.91 4.79
N VAL A 224 3.18 0.81 4.77
CA VAL A 224 3.05 -0.26 5.76
C VAL A 224 3.33 0.25 7.17
N LYS A 225 4.34 1.11 7.37
CA LYS A 225 4.68 1.69 8.68
C LYS A 225 3.47 2.35 9.37
N HIS A 226 2.62 3.02 8.58
CA HIS A 226 1.45 3.74 9.10
C HIS A 226 0.17 2.91 9.06
N ASN A 227 0.15 1.78 8.36
CA ASN A 227 -1.09 1.05 8.04
C ASN A 227 -0.94 -0.47 8.15
N ILE A 228 -0.05 -0.97 9.02
CA ILE A 228 0.36 -2.38 9.02
C ILE A 228 -0.82 -3.37 9.01
N SER A 229 -1.90 -3.08 9.76
CA SER A 229 -3.10 -3.92 9.82
C SER A 229 -3.87 -4.04 8.49
N SER A 230 -3.69 -3.08 7.58
CA SER A 230 -4.26 -3.12 6.22
C SER A 230 -3.43 -3.96 5.25
N PHE A 231 -2.19 -4.30 5.61
CA PHE A 231 -1.26 -5.08 4.79
C PHE A 231 -1.02 -6.48 5.35
N LEU A 232 -1.11 -6.64 6.67
CA LEU A 232 -0.80 -7.89 7.36
C LEU A 232 -1.70 -8.06 8.59
N ARG A 233 -2.56 -9.07 8.56
CA ARG A 233 -3.12 -9.66 9.80
C ARG A 233 -2.07 -10.62 10.35
N ASN A 234 -1.76 -10.49 11.64
CA ASN A 234 -0.81 -11.35 12.35
C ASN A 234 -1.33 -11.55 13.78
N ASP A 235 -2.38 -12.35 13.89
CA ASP A 235 -3.06 -12.61 15.15
C ASP A 235 -2.11 -13.32 16.13
N ASP A 236 -2.25 -13.04 17.42
CA ASP A 236 -1.38 -13.54 18.51
C ASP A 236 0.12 -13.26 18.34
N ASN A 237 0.52 -12.38 17.41
CA ASN A 237 1.91 -12.13 17.04
C ASN A 237 2.67 -13.42 16.67
N VAL A 238 2.04 -14.30 15.88
CA VAL A 238 2.68 -15.53 15.40
C VAL A 238 4.03 -15.23 14.75
N ILE A 239 4.08 -14.23 13.87
CA ILE A 239 5.35 -13.67 13.39
C ILE A 239 5.81 -12.62 14.39
N LYS A 240 6.87 -12.91 15.16
CA LYS A 240 7.36 -12.04 16.25
C LYS A 240 7.86 -10.69 15.74
N THR A 241 8.55 -10.70 14.60
CA THR A 241 9.29 -9.57 14.02
C THR A 241 8.92 -9.42 12.55
N PRO A 242 7.67 -9.01 12.25
CA PRO A 242 7.17 -8.98 10.88
C PRO A 242 7.94 -7.95 10.04
N LEU A 243 8.20 -8.33 8.78
CA LEU A 243 8.74 -7.48 7.72
C LEU A 243 10.16 -6.95 8.03
N GLN A 244 11.00 -7.76 8.68
CA GLN A 244 12.40 -7.45 9.03
C GLN A 244 13.44 -8.17 8.16
N GLY A 245 13.02 -8.86 7.10
CA GLY A 245 13.91 -9.62 6.22
C GLY A 245 14.30 -10.99 6.77
N GLU A 246 13.50 -11.55 7.69
CA GLU A 246 13.74 -12.89 8.21
C GLU A 246 13.48 -13.96 7.16
N SER A 247 14.31 -15.02 7.15
CA SER A 247 14.06 -16.14 6.25
C SER A 247 12.80 -16.90 6.67
N LEU A 248 12.05 -17.40 5.70
CA LEU A 248 10.87 -18.21 5.98
C LEU A 248 11.18 -19.43 6.86
N PHE A 249 12.38 -20.02 6.75
CA PHE A 249 12.82 -21.10 7.64
C PHE A 249 12.88 -20.66 9.11
N HIS A 250 13.35 -19.44 9.37
CA HIS A 250 13.38 -18.91 10.73
C HIS A 250 11.96 -18.72 11.28
N ILE A 251 11.08 -18.12 10.47
CA ILE A 251 9.67 -17.92 10.82
C ILE A 251 9.00 -19.27 11.10
N THR A 252 9.19 -20.27 10.24
CA THR A 252 8.48 -21.55 10.34
C THR A 252 8.98 -22.44 11.47
N ARG A 253 10.24 -22.29 11.89
CA ARG A 253 10.79 -23.02 13.04
C ARG A 253 10.19 -22.56 14.37
N ASP A 254 9.85 -21.28 14.46
CA ASP A 254 9.43 -20.63 15.70
C ASP A 254 7.89 -20.54 15.86
N CYS A 255 7.14 -21.04 14.87
CA CYS A 255 5.68 -20.92 14.79
C CYS A 255 4.96 -22.28 14.79
N ASP A 256 3.72 -22.28 15.29
CA ASP A 256 2.78 -23.40 15.06
C ASP A 256 2.24 -23.35 13.63
N LEU A 257 2.82 -24.19 12.76
CA LEU A 257 2.48 -24.27 11.34
C LEU A 257 1.04 -24.73 11.08
N ALA A 258 0.44 -25.51 11.99
CA ALA A 258 -0.91 -26.04 11.79
C ALA A 258 -1.95 -24.92 11.77
N HIS A 259 -1.73 -23.86 12.55
CA HIS A 259 -2.65 -22.73 12.66
C HIS A 259 -2.15 -21.45 11.99
N PHE A 260 -0.93 -21.45 11.42
CA PHE A 260 -0.30 -20.27 10.84
C PHE A 260 -1.19 -19.56 9.81
N SER A 261 -1.72 -20.32 8.83
CA SER A 261 -2.57 -19.76 7.76
C SER A 261 -3.94 -19.23 8.23
N SER A 262 -4.35 -19.56 9.46
CA SER A 262 -5.57 -18.98 10.06
C SER A 262 -5.28 -17.64 10.75
N LYS A 263 -4.06 -17.45 11.25
CA LYS A 263 -3.65 -16.28 12.03
C LYS A 263 -2.94 -15.20 11.21
N VAL A 264 -2.40 -15.59 10.05
CA VAL A 264 -1.65 -14.69 9.17
C VAL A 264 -2.38 -14.54 7.84
N GLU A 265 -2.63 -13.30 7.44
CA GLU A 265 -3.23 -12.97 6.14
C GLU A 265 -2.58 -11.70 5.58
N VAL A 266 -2.17 -11.76 4.32
CA VAL A 266 -1.60 -10.62 3.59
C VAL A 266 -2.69 -9.90 2.83
N MET A 267 -2.68 -8.57 2.89
CA MET A 267 -3.70 -7.69 2.31
C MET A 267 -5.13 -8.09 2.68
N PRO A 268 -5.43 -8.26 3.99
CA PRO A 268 -6.77 -8.63 4.44
C PRO A 268 -7.80 -7.60 3.98
N ASP A 269 -9.05 -8.02 3.84
CA ASP A 269 -10.15 -7.12 3.51
C ASP A 269 -10.38 -6.10 4.64
N SER A 270 -9.70 -4.96 4.52
CA SER A 270 -9.75 -3.85 5.46
C SER A 270 -10.49 -2.66 4.86
N ASN A 271 -11.55 -2.24 5.55
CA ASN A 271 -12.27 -1.01 5.24
C ASN A 271 -11.58 0.24 5.82
N SER A 272 -10.50 0.07 6.59
CA SER A 272 -9.78 1.21 7.15
C SER A 272 -9.16 2.06 6.03
N PRO A 273 -9.29 3.40 6.12
CA PRO A 273 -8.64 4.30 5.19
C PRO A 273 -7.13 4.25 5.38
N LEU A 274 -6.38 4.24 4.29
CA LEU A 274 -4.92 4.34 4.33
C LEU A 274 -4.49 5.78 4.61
N GLU A 275 -3.44 5.93 5.41
CA GLU A 275 -2.81 7.19 5.76
C GLU A 275 -1.34 7.25 5.34
N LEU A 276 -0.85 8.45 5.04
CA LEU A 276 0.58 8.73 4.86
C LEU A 276 0.93 9.99 5.66
N ASP A 277 1.90 9.88 6.57
CA ASP A 277 2.28 10.96 7.49
C ASP A 277 1.09 11.54 8.27
N GLY A 278 0.05 10.75 8.57
CA GLY A 278 -1.19 11.21 9.23
C GLY A 278 -2.18 11.98 8.32
N LYS A 279 -1.96 11.97 7.01
CA LYS A 279 -2.95 12.40 6.01
C LYS A 279 -3.64 11.21 5.38
N PHE A 280 -4.97 11.23 5.34
CA PHE A 280 -5.73 10.25 4.58
C PHE A 280 -5.42 10.33 3.09
N ILE A 281 -5.24 9.15 2.49
CA ILE A 281 -5.08 9.00 1.05
C ILE A 281 -6.44 9.16 0.37
N ARG A 282 -6.46 9.88 -0.75
CA ARG A 282 -7.65 10.17 -1.55
C ARG A 282 -8.01 9.04 -2.52
N ASN A 283 -7.01 8.53 -3.24
CA ASN A 283 -7.19 7.48 -4.24
C ASN A 283 -7.15 6.07 -3.62
N GLN A 284 -7.91 5.86 -2.54
CA GLN A 284 -7.91 4.60 -1.76
C GLN A 284 -8.16 3.36 -2.65
N THR A 285 -9.24 3.38 -3.44
CA THR A 285 -9.64 2.23 -4.25
C THR A 285 -8.60 1.87 -5.30
N GLU A 286 -8.15 2.87 -6.07
CA GLU A 286 -7.11 2.69 -7.10
C GLU A 286 -5.79 2.19 -6.49
N LEU A 287 -5.38 2.78 -5.35
CA LEU A 287 -4.16 2.40 -4.66
C LEU A 287 -4.24 0.97 -4.12
N LYS A 288 -5.35 0.58 -3.48
CA LYS A 288 -5.55 -0.79 -2.96
C LYS A 288 -5.52 -1.84 -4.07
N MET A 289 -6.13 -1.55 -5.23
CA MET A 289 -6.03 -2.43 -6.41
C MET A 289 -4.58 -2.57 -6.88
N LYS A 290 -3.87 -1.45 -7.06
CA LYS A 290 -2.46 -1.46 -7.48
C LYS A 290 -1.56 -2.20 -6.49
N LEU A 291 -1.79 -2.02 -5.19
CA LEU A 291 -1.07 -2.74 -4.13
C LEU A 291 -1.34 -4.24 -4.20
N ARG A 292 -2.59 -4.67 -4.43
CA ARG A 292 -2.90 -6.08 -4.63
C ARG A 292 -2.20 -6.64 -5.86
N ASP A 293 -2.14 -5.92 -6.97
CA ASP A 293 -1.44 -6.40 -8.17
C ASP A 293 0.07 -6.53 -7.97
N ILE A 294 0.67 -5.66 -7.14
CA ILE A 294 2.10 -5.69 -6.81
C ILE A 294 2.41 -6.82 -5.82
N ILE A 295 1.61 -6.97 -4.77
CA ILE A 295 1.89 -7.89 -3.65
C ILE A 295 1.38 -9.30 -3.94
N LEU A 296 0.19 -9.40 -4.53
CA LEU A 296 -0.54 -10.65 -4.79
C LEU A 296 -0.89 -10.77 -6.27
N PRO A 297 0.11 -10.81 -7.18
CA PRO A 297 -0.16 -10.94 -8.61
C PRO A 297 -0.94 -12.24 -8.86
N GLN A 298 -2.02 -12.14 -9.63
CA GLN A 298 -2.92 -13.27 -9.91
C GLN A 298 -2.20 -14.44 -10.61
N GLU A 299 -1.18 -14.15 -11.41
CA GLU A 299 -0.33 -15.14 -12.06
C GLU A 299 1.13 -14.89 -11.71
N ILE A 300 1.74 -15.85 -11.01
CA ILE A 300 3.20 -15.92 -10.90
C ILE A 300 3.70 -16.50 -12.21
N LYS A 301 4.18 -15.63 -13.10
CA LYS A 301 4.79 -16.05 -14.36
C LYS A 301 6.28 -16.30 -14.12
N ASN A 302 6.60 -17.49 -13.62
CA ASN A 302 7.99 -17.96 -13.56
C ASN A 302 8.38 -18.64 -14.86
N CYS A 303 9.58 -18.32 -15.35
CA CYS A 303 10.17 -19.08 -16.45
C CYS A 303 10.34 -20.54 -16.01
N ALA A 304 9.82 -21.51 -16.77
CA ALA A 304 9.93 -22.92 -16.43
C ALA A 304 11.37 -23.46 -16.39
N HIS A 305 12.35 -22.71 -16.90
CA HIS A 305 13.76 -23.11 -16.92
C HIS A 305 14.61 -22.44 -15.83
N CYS A 306 14.69 -21.11 -15.81
CA CYS A 306 15.47 -20.40 -14.78
C CYS A 306 14.71 -20.16 -13.47
N LEU A 307 13.40 -20.42 -13.45
CA LEU A 307 12.51 -20.22 -12.30
C LEU A 307 12.36 -18.76 -11.84
N GLU A 308 12.91 -17.80 -12.59
CA GLU A 308 12.78 -16.37 -12.31
C GLU A 308 11.43 -15.82 -12.79
N GLU A 309 10.90 -14.84 -12.05
CA GLU A 309 9.71 -14.08 -12.43
C GLU A 309 9.98 -13.25 -13.68
N ASN A 310 9.08 -13.33 -14.67
CA ASN A 310 9.19 -12.55 -15.89
C ASN A 310 7.80 -12.19 -16.43
N SER A 311 7.55 -10.91 -16.71
CA SER A 311 6.27 -10.45 -17.29
C SER A 311 6.06 -10.90 -18.74
N SER A 312 7.14 -11.30 -19.42
CA SER A 312 7.20 -11.61 -20.85
C SER A 312 7.53 -13.09 -21.07
N LEU A 313 6.73 -13.98 -20.49
CA LEU A 313 6.82 -15.40 -20.79
C LEU A 313 6.02 -15.76 -22.04
N GLN A 314 6.57 -16.69 -22.82
CA GLN A 314 5.94 -17.23 -24.02
C GLN A 314 5.75 -18.74 -23.89
N SER A 315 4.68 -19.26 -24.50
CA SER A 315 4.57 -20.71 -24.71
C SER A 315 5.62 -21.14 -25.72
N VAL A 316 6.34 -22.19 -25.37
CA VAL A 316 7.37 -22.79 -26.24
C VAL A 316 6.89 -24.08 -26.90
N CYS A 317 5.68 -24.55 -26.61
CA CYS A 317 5.17 -25.83 -27.12
C CYS A 317 4.02 -25.62 -28.10
N THR A 318 3.96 -26.43 -29.17
CA THR A 318 2.80 -26.41 -30.10
C THR A 318 1.59 -27.16 -29.56
N ASP A 319 1.80 -27.98 -28.53
CA ASP A 319 0.72 -28.63 -27.82
C ASP A 319 0.02 -27.60 -26.94
N THR A 320 -1.21 -27.25 -27.32
CA THR A 320 -2.05 -26.27 -26.60
C THR A 320 -2.45 -26.72 -25.20
N THR A 321 -2.27 -28.00 -24.87
CA THR A 321 -2.45 -28.54 -23.52
C THR A 321 -1.20 -28.40 -22.65
N CYS A 322 -0.04 -28.08 -23.26
CA CYS A 322 1.19 -27.79 -22.54
C CYS A 322 1.17 -26.36 -22.03
N VAL A 323 0.99 -26.21 -20.72
CA VAL A 323 0.93 -24.90 -20.03
C VAL A 323 2.32 -24.34 -19.69
N THR A 324 3.39 -24.96 -20.19
CA THR A 324 4.77 -24.53 -19.90
C THR A 324 5.09 -23.24 -20.62
N VAL A 325 5.56 -22.25 -19.87
CA VAL A 325 5.96 -20.94 -20.39
C VAL A 325 7.40 -20.61 -19.98
N MET A 326 8.15 -19.92 -20.85
CA MET A 326 9.56 -19.62 -20.65
C MET A 326 9.90 -18.18 -21.02
N CYS A 327 10.91 -17.60 -20.38
CA CYS A 327 11.45 -16.31 -20.79
C CYS A 327 12.19 -16.46 -22.13
N THR A 328 12.36 -15.36 -22.85
CA THR A 328 13.00 -15.35 -24.16
C THR A 328 14.41 -15.93 -24.14
N ASP A 329 15.20 -15.62 -23.12
CA ASP A 329 16.60 -16.05 -23.04
C ASP A 329 16.72 -17.56 -22.85
N CYS A 330 15.99 -18.13 -21.90
CA CYS A 330 15.97 -19.58 -21.69
C CYS A 330 15.35 -20.32 -22.89
N ALA A 331 14.34 -19.74 -23.53
CA ALA A 331 13.73 -20.34 -24.71
C ALA A 331 14.73 -20.38 -25.89
N ASN A 332 15.55 -19.34 -26.05
CA ASN A 332 16.63 -19.29 -27.04
C ASN A 332 17.75 -20.27 -26.72
N GLU A 333 18.13 -20.40 -25.45
CA GLU A 333 19.14 -21.36 -25.00
C GLU A 333 18.74 -22.80 -25.29
N LEU A 334 17.49 -23.18 -24.98
CA LEU A 334 17.01 -24.55 -25.19
C LEU A 334 16.58 -24.85 -26.63
N TYR A 335 15.95 -23.89 -27.32
CA TYR A 335 15.22 -24.14 -28.57
C TYR A 335 15.58 -23.20 -29.73
N GLY A 336 16.58 -22.33 -29.55
CA GLY A 336 17.09 -21.42 -30.59
C GLY A 336 17.79 -22.15 -31.74
N GLU A 337 18.49 -21.40 -32.61
CA GLU A 337 19.07 -21.93 -33.85
C GLU A 337 20.09 -23.07 -33.64
N SER A 338 20.68 -23.16 -32.45
CA SER A 338 21.58 -24.24 -31.99
C SER A 338 20.86 -25.51 -31.49
N GLY A 339 19.53 -25.49 -31.28
CA GLY A 339 18.73 -26.52 -30.60
C GLY A 339 18.44 -27.82 -31.39
N GLY A 340 19.15 -28.09 -32.48
CA GLY A 340 19.00 -29.33 -33.26
C GLY A 340 17.81 -29.37 -34.23
N ARG A 341 17.80 -30.38 -35.13
CA ARG A 341 16.71 -30.61 -36.09
C ARG A 341 15.57 -31.37 -35.38
N ASN A 342 14.52 -30.66 -34.96
CA ASN A 342 13.32 -31.12 -34.23
C ASN A 342 13.44 -31.09 -32.70
N PRO A 343 13.50 -29.89 -32.09
CA PRO A 343 13.39 -29.77 -30.64
C PRO A 343 12.05 -30.31 -30.15
N GLN A 344 12.11 -31.20 -29.17
CA GLN A 344 10.96 -31.62 -28.37
C GLN A 344 10.91 -30.79 -27.09
N CYS A 345 9.70 -30.48 -26.62
CA CYS A 345 9.52 -29.79 -25.36
C CYS A 345 10.05 -30.69 -24.25
N VAL A 346 10.96 -30.18 -23.40
CA VAL A 346 11.58 -31.00 -22.33
C VAL A 346 10.57 -31.38 -21.25
N PHE A 347 9.43 -30.70 -21.22
CA PHE A 347 8.38 -30.88 -20.22
C PHE A 347 7.30 -31.87 -20.65
N CYS A 348 6.88 -31.86 -21.93
CA CYS A 348 5.82 -32.74 -22.43
C CYS A 348 6.23 -33.69 -23.56
N GLY A 349 7.42 -33.54 -24.15
CA GLY A 349 7.89 -34.34 -25.28
C GLY A 349 7.26 -33.99 -26.63
N SER A 350 6.23 -33.13 -26.65
CA SER A 350 5.60 -32.67 -27.88
C SER A 350 6.55 -31.79 -28.72
N PRO A 351 6.39 -31.73 -30.04
CA PRO A 351 7.20 -30.86 -30.89
C PRO A 351 7.15 -29.39 -30.45
N VAL A 352 8.26 -28.69 -30.58
CA VAL A 352 8.34 -27.24 -30.36
C VAL A 352 8.25 -26.54 -31.70
N SER A 353 7.42 -25.50 -31.79
CA SER A 353 7.46 -24.58 -32.94
C SER A 353 8.80 -23.87 -32.89
N LYS A 354 9.64 -24.00 -33.93
CA LYS A 354 10.88 -23.22 -34.04
C LYS A 354 10.54 -21.76 -33.77
N ILE A 355 11.06 -21.22 -32.69
CA ILE A 355 10.84 -19.85 -32.26
C ILE A 355 11.54 -18.97 -33.31
N ARG A 356 10.78 -18.46 -34.28
CA ARG A 356 11.23 -17.33 -35.11
C ARG A 356 10.86 -16.07 -34.37
N LEU A 357 11.81 -15.48 -33.66
CA LEU A 357 11.63 -14.14 -33.11
C LEU A 357 12.19 -13.07 -34.06
N PRO A 358 11.59 -11.87 -34.05
CA PRO A 358 12.04 -10.75 -34.87
C PRO A 358 13.47 -10.39 -34.47
N MET A 359 14.35 -10.26 -35.46
CA MET A 359 15.70 -9.78 -35.24
C MET A 359 15.64 -8.42 -34.53
N SER A 360 16.17 -8.33 -33.30
CA SER A 360 16.54 -7.04 -32.74
C SER A 360 17.53 -6.38 -33.71
N PRO A 361 17.35 -5.11 -34.08
CA PRO A 361 18.30 -4.42 -34.95
C PRO A 361 19.64 -4.40 -34.24
N VAL A 362 20.61 -5.10 -34.82
CA VAL A 362 22.01 -4.99 -34.46
C VAL A 362 22.37 -3.53 -34.65
N TYR A 363 22.46 -2.76 -33.56
CA TYR A 363 23.21 -1.52 -33.56
C TYR A 363 24.66 -1.91 -33.86
N LYS A 364 25.06 -1.71 -35.12
CA LYS A 364 26.48 -1.65 -35.47
C LYS A 364 27.04 -0.41 -34.80
N LEU A 365 28.08 -0.65 -34.01
CA LEU A 365 28.97 0.35 -33.40
C LEU A 365 29.38 1.45 -34.39
#